data_AF-A0A3Q9WP74-F1
#
_entry.id   AF-A0A3Q9WP74-F1
#
_cell.length_a   1.000
_cell.length_b   1.000
_cell.length_c   1.000
_cell.angle_alpha   90.00
_cell.angle_beta   90.00
_cell.angle_gamma   90.00
#
_symmetry.space_group_name_H-M   'P 1'
#
loop_
_entity.id
_entity.type
_entity.pdbx_description
1 polymer ?
#
loop_
_entity_poly.entity_id
_entity_poly.type
_entity_poly.pdbx_seq_one_letter_code
_entity_poly.pdbx_strand_id
1 'polypeptide(L)'
;MSLRFYDTARAEVRPFEPLEPGRASLYYCGATVQGLPHVGHVRSAIAFDQLTRWLEARGLRVTVVRNVTDIDDKILAKSEDSFREGAAEQDPSVVPEEPWWALAYRFEQEFHRAYAALGVRPPTYEPRATGHIPEMHALIQLLIERGHAYPAPDGSGDVYFDVRSWPAYGSLTRQDIDDMQAAPDADPRGKKDPRDFALWKGSKDTDPATASWGSPWGTGRPGWHLECSSMVTKYLGTEFDIHGGGLDLRFPHHENEMAQSQAAGHAFARFWMHNGMVTYGGEKMSKSIGNTVSPREMIEAAGPRVVRYYLGQAHYRSVLDYRATSLQEAASAVARIDGFIAKASARVGTPARGPVSAGDLPPEFAAAMDDDLNVPQALAVLHTTVRSGNTALAAGGRRRHPDRARRRRRHDSGPRARRRCGPRRADRCGGRGGEGPRRPGRGSHRRPCCCTERAGLGAGGRHPGRTGGRGDHPRGLGGRRHLVPLGGLTPGRPAPS
;
A
#
# COMPACT_ATOMS: atom_id res chain seq x y z
N MET A 1 -11.13 21.79 -5.49
CA MET A 1 -11.09 21.60 -6.95
C MET A 1 -11.80 20.28 -7.26
N SER A 2 -11.91 19.87 -8.52
CA SER A 2 -12.31 18.49 -8.85
C SER A 2 -11.14 17.54 -8.53
N LEU A 3 -11.45 16.37 -7.98
CA LEU A 3 -10.46 15.30 -7.75
C LEU A 3 -9.83 14.89 -9.09
N ARG A 4 -8.51 14.71 -9.13
CA ARG A 4 -7.80 14.21 -10.30
C ARG A 4 -6.64 13.33 -9.88
N PHE A 5 -6.35 12.29 -10.65
CA PHE A 5 -5.25 11.36 -10.41
C PHE A 5 -4.50 11.08 -11.71
N TYR A 6 -3.23 10.73 -11.58
CA TYR A 6 -2.46 10.19 -12.68
C TYR A 6 -2.94 8.78 -13.03
N ASP A 7 -3.38 8.62 -14.27
CA ASP A 7 -3.75 7.34 -14.81
C ASP A 7 -2.61 6.78 -15.65
N THR A 8 -2.08 5.63 -15.25
CA THR A 8 -0.94 4.99 -15.92
C THR A 8 -1.26 4.61 -17.35
N ALA A 9 -2.48 4.13 -17.63
CA ALA A 9 -2.88 3.74 -18.98
C ALA A 9 -2.89 4.95 -19.94
N ARG A 10 -3.38 6.10 -19.46
CA ARG A 10 -3.44 7.35 -20.25
C ARG A 10 -2.18 8.21 -20.17
N ALA A 11 -1.30 7.94 -19.20
CA ALA A 11 -0.10 8.72 -18.87
C ALA A 11 -0.36 10.22 -18.67
N GLU A 12 -1.48 10.54 -18.04
CA GLU A 12 -1.87 11.93 -17.74
C GLU A 12 -2.56 12.01 -16.38
N VAL A 13 -2.52 13.19 -15.77
CA VAL A 13 -3.36 13.51 -14.62
C VAL A 13 -4.72 13.95 -15.14
N ARG A 14 -5.76 13.17 -14.86
CA ARG A 14 -7.12 13.42 -15.37
C ARG A 14 -8.18 13.40 -14.26
N PRO A 15 -9.33 14.05 -14.47
CA PRO A 15 -10.41 14.10 -13.47
C PRO A 15 -10.88 12.70 -13.07
N PHE A 16 -11.03 12.49 -11.77
CA PHE A 16 -11.61 11.28 -11.20
C PHE A 16 -13.11 11.47 -11.02
N GLU A 17 -13.87 10.64 -11.73
CA GLU A 17 -15.32 10.55 -11.60
C GLU A 17 -15.67 9.09 -11.32
N PRO A 18 -16.26 8.78 -10.15
CA PRO A 18 -16.58 7.40 -9.81
C PRO A 18 -17.62 6.81 -10.77
N LEU A 19 -17.55 5.51 -10.96
CA LEU A 19 -18.45 4.71 -11.80
C LEU A 19 -19.87 4.80 -11.25
N GLU A 20 -20.00 4.68 -9.94
CA GLU A 20 -21.24 4.91 -9.21
C GLU A 20 -21.15 6.23 -8.42
N PRO A 21 -22.04 7.21 -8.66
CA PRO A 21 -22.04 8.47 -7.92
C PRO A 21 -22.04 8.27 -6.40
N GLY A 22 -21.06 8.89 -5.73
CA GLY A 22 -20.92 8.82 -4.26
C GLY A 22 -20.21 7.57 -3.72
N ARG A 23 -19.77 6.65 -4.58
CA ARG A 23 -19.03 5.44 -4.21
C ARG A 23 -17.70 5.39 -4.94
N ALA A 24 -16.70 4.70 -4.39
CA ALA A 24 -15.46 4.44 -5.10
C ALA A 24 -15.01 3.00 -4.85
N SER A 25 -14.72 2.25 -5.91
CA SER A 25 -14.19 0.89 -5.83
C SER A 25 -12.68 0.86 -6.09
N LEU A 26 -11.91 0.41 -5.11
CA LEU A 26 -10.46 0.35 -5.16
C LEU A 26 -10.00 -1.09 -4.99
N TYR A 27 -9.31 -1.62 -5.99
CA TYR A 27 -8.47 -2.80 -5.86
C TYR A 27 -7.01 -2.39 -5.84
N TYR A 28 -6.21 -2.95 -4.94
CA TYR A 28 -4.76 -2.88 -5.10
C TYR A 28 -4.11 -4.21 -4.74
N CYS A 29 -3.13 -4.63 -5.56
CA CYS A 29 -2.46 -5.91 -5.37
C CYS A 29 -1.76 -5.97 -4.02
N GLY A 30 -2.04 -7.02 -3.25
CA GLY A 30 -1.42 -7.28 -1.98
C GLY A 30 -0.13 -8.09 -2.11
N ALA A 31 0.23 -8.79 -1.04
CA ALA A 31 1.52 -9.44 -0.94
C ALA A 31 1.45 -10.93 -1.29
N THR A 32 2.49 -11.42 -1.97
CA THR A 32 2.87 -12.84 -1.90
C THR A 32 3.45 -13.10 -0.52
N VAL A 33 2.78 -13.93 0.29
CA VAL A 33 3.15 -14.20 1.69
C VAL A 33 4.25 -15.25 1.83
N GLN A 34 5.33 -15.04 1.06
CA GLN A 34 6.52 -15.89 1.04
C GLN A 34 7.55 -15.53 2.12
N GLY A 35 7.43 -14.40 2.80
CA GLY A 35 8.47 -13.91 3.70
C GLY A 35 8.07 -12.68 4.49
N LEU A 36 8.96 -12.20 5.35
CA LEU A 36 8.74 -10.97 6.10
C LEU A 36 8.49 -9.77 5.16
N PRO A 37 7.60 -8.83 5.55
CA PRO A 37 7.40 -7.61 4.79
C PRO A 37 8.68 -6.78 4.77
N HIS A 38 8.98 -6.14 3.63
CA HIS A 38 10.00 -5.11 3.53
C HIS A 38 9.37 -3.73 3.37
N VAL A 39 10.17 -2.67 3.51
CA VAL A 39 9.69 -1.27 3.46
C VAL A 39 8.88 -0.92 2.20
N GLY A 40 9.21 -1.51 1.04
CA GLY A 40 8.43 -1.33 -0.20
C GLY A 40 6.96 -1.75 -0.07
N HIS A 41 6.68 -2.89 0.57
CA HIS A 41 5.31 -3.38 0.75
C HIS A 41 4.48 -2.43 1.60
N VAL A 42 5.03 -2.00 2.74
CA VAL A 42 4.32 -1.10 3.65
C VAL A 42 4.15 0.31 3.06
N ARG A 43 5.07 0.75 2.19
CA ARG A 43 4.90 2.01 1.45
C ARG A 43 3.70 1.97 0.51
N SER A 44 3.54 0.90 -0.27
CA SER A 44 2.37 0.71 -1.13
C SER A 44 1.08 0.78 -0.30
N ALA A 45 1.02 0.01 0.79
CA ALA A 45 -0.15 0.01 1.67
C ALA A 45 -0.45 1.40 2.30
N ILE A 46 0.59 2.17 2.66
CA ILE A 46 0.43 3.54 3.16
C ILE A 46 -0.10 4.49 2.07
N ALA A 47 0.33 4.34 0.81
CA ALA A 47 -0.16 5.16 -0.29
C ALA A 47 -1.66 4.94 -0.55
N PHE A 48 -2.10 3.67 -0.61
CA PHE A 48 -3.51 3.35 -0.83
C PHE A 48 -4.40 3.61 0.40
N ASP A 49 -3.87 3.53 1.62
CA ASP A 49 -4.58 3.99 2.81
C ASP A 49 -4.76 5.53 2.81
N GLN A 50 -3.78 6.30 2.34
CA GLN A 50 -3.92 7.75 2.14
C GLN A 50 -4.97 8.09 1.07
N LEU A 51 -4.95 7.39 -0.08
CA LEU A 51 -5.98 7.51 -1.11
C LEU A 51 -7.37 7.25 -0.53
N THR A 52 -7.55 6.11 0.14
CA THR A 52 -8.83 5.69 0.72
C THR A 52 -9.34 6.75 1.70
N ARG A 53 -8.49 7.21 2.63
CA ARG A 53 -8.87 8.25 3.61
C ARG A 53 -9.23 9.57 2.94
N TRP A 54 -8.55 9.94 1.85
CA TRP A 54 -8.86 11.16 1.12
C TRP A 54 -10.20 11.08 0.38
N LEU A 55 -10.47 9.97 -0.30
CA LEU A 55 -11.76 9.72 -0.96
C LEU A 55 -12.92 9.76 0.04
N GLU A 56 -12.75 9.17 1.23
CA GLU A 56 -13.75 9.25 2.32
C GLU A 56 -13.91 10.68 2.86
N ALA A 57 -12.81 11.43 3.06
CA ALA A 57 -12.88 12.84 3.47
C ALA A 57 -13.62 13.71 2.45
N ARG A 58 -13.63 13.30 1.18
CA ARG A 58 -14.42 13.89 0.09
C ARG A 58 -15.86 13.39 0.03
N GLY A 59 -16.29 12.58 0.99
CA GLY A 59 -17.66 12.11 1.14
C GLY A 59 -18.00 10.86 0.33
N LEU A 60 -17.00 10.19 -0.27
CA LEU A 60 -17.23 8.94 -1.00
C LEU A 60 -17.29 7.76 -0.04
N ARG A 61 -18.20 6.82 -0.30
CA ARG A 61 -18.16 5.50 0.30
C ARG A 61 -17.18 4.62 -0.47
N VAL A 62 -16.05 4.28 0.14
CA VAL A 62 -15.00 3.51 -0.52
C VAL A 62 -15.11 2.02 -0.18
N THR A 63 -15.12 1.16 -1.20
CA THR A 63 -14.94 -0.28 -1.06
C THR A 63 -13.51 -0.61 -1.48
N VAL A 64 -12.72 -1.13 -0.55
CA VAL A 64 -11.32 -1.48 -0.78
C VAL A 64 -11.15 -2.99 -0.78
N VAL A 65 -10.58 -3.55 -1.83
CA VAL A 65 -10.20 -4.96 -1.93
C VAL A 65 -8.69 -5.04 -2.12
N ARG A 66 -8.03 -5.87 -1.31
CA ARG A 66 -6.59 -6.17 -1.46
C ARG A 66 -6.41 -7.66 -1.29
N ASN A 67 -5.83 -8.36 -2.26
CA ASN A 67 -5.65 -9.81 -2.15
C ASN A 67 -4.47 -10.23 -1.26
N VAL A 68 -4.42 -11.51 -0.95
CA VAL A 68 -3.24 -12.22 -0.46
C VAL A 68 -2.94 -13.34 -1.46
N THR A 69 -1.73 -13.32 -2.02
CA THR A 69 -1.23 -14.46 -2.83
C THR A 69 -0.60 -15.45 -1.86
N ASP A 70 -1.40 -16.43 -1.46
CA ASP A 70 -1.07 -17.48 -0.48
C ASP A 70 -0.63 -18.80 -1.13
N ILE A 71 -0.57 -18.85 -2.46
CA ILE A 71 0.02 -19.93 -3.24
C ILE A 71 0.90 -19.32 -4.35
N ASP A 72 2.18 -19.69 -4.40
CA ASP A 72 3.14 -19.22 -5.42
C ASP A 72 4.39 -20.12 -5.40
N ASP A 73 5.13 -20.18 -6.52
CA ASP A 73 6.38 -20.94 -6.63
C ASP A 73 7.37 -20.59 -5.51
N LYS A 74 7.44 -19.32 -5.11
CA LYS A 74 8.36 -18.87 -4.05
C LYS A 74 7.92 -19.32 -2.65
N ILE A 75 6.63 -19.52 -2.44
CA ILE A 75 6.11 -20.08 -1.18
C ILE A 75 6.45 -21.57 -1.12
N LEU A 76 6.23 -22.30 -2.22
CA LEU A 76 6.53 -23.73 -2.32
C LEU A 76 8.03 -23.99 -2.15
N ALA A 77 8.89 -23.26 -2.86
CA ALA A 77 10.34 -23.40 -2.77
C ALA A 77 10.86 -23.15 -1.34
N LYS A 78 10.32 -22.15 -0.64
CA LYS A 78 10.70 -21.88 0.76
C LYS A 78 10.21 -22.93 1.74
N SER A 79 9.03 -23.48 1.49
CA SER A 79 8.54 -24.61 2.27
C SER A 79 9.46 -25.80 2.07
N GLU A 80 9.78 -26.17 0.82
CA GLU A 80 10.72 -27.25 0.48
C GLU A 80 12.10 -27.04 1.14
N ASP A 81 12.64 -25.83 1.06
CA ASP A 81 13.90 -25.46 1.72
C ASP A 81 13.88 -25.69 3.23
N SER A 82 12.73 -25.55 3.88
CA SER A 82 12.58 -25.76 5.32
C SER A 82 12.70 -27.23 5.75
N PHE A 83 12.57 -28.18 4.81
CA PHE A 83 12.75 -29.62 5.07
C PHE A 83 14.21 -30.07 4.94
N ARG A 84 15.12 -29.21 4.47
CA ARG A 84 16.55 -29.56 4.40
C ARG A 84 17.18 -29.59 5.79
N GLU A 85 18.01 -30.59 6.02
CA GLU A 85 18.86 -30.66 7.21
C GLU A 85 19.75 -29.40 7.30
N GLY A 86 19.82 -28.80 8.49
CA GLY A 86 20.62 -27.58 8.70
C GLY A 86 19.92 -26.27 8.29
N ALA A 87 18.67 -26.29 7.80
CA ALA A 87 18.02 -25.10 7.27
C ALA A 87 17.81 -23.99 8.32
N ALA A 88 17.38 -24.35 9.54
CA ALA A 88 17.18 -23.38 10.63
C ALA A 88 18.51 -22.91 11.25
N GLU A 89 19.57 -23.72 11.16
CA GLU A 89 20.92 -23.34 11.55
C GLU A 89 21.53 -22.31 10.59
N GLN A 90 21.22 -22.41 9.30
CA GLN A 90 21.67 -21.48 8.26
C GLN A 90 20.87 -20.17 8.27
N ASP A 91 19.56 -20.24 8.48
CA ASP A 91 18.67 -19.08 8.58
C ASP A 91 17.71 -19.25 9.77
N PRO A 92 17.94 -18.53 10.89
CA PRO A 92 17.08 -18.60 12.08
C PRO A 92 15.63 -18.15 11.86
N SER A 93 15.29 -17.56 10.69
CA SER A 93 13.92 -17.21 10.32
C SER A 93 13.12 -18.37 9.72
N VAL A 94 13.80 -19.47 9.39
CA VAL A 94 13.20 -20.71 8.89
C VAL A 94 12.63 -21.50 10.06
N VAL A 95 11.40 -21.96 9.90
CA VAL A 95 10.78 -22.95 10.79
C VAL A 95 11.01 -24.32 10.14
N PRO A 96 11.72 -25.28 10.79
CA PRO A 96 11.95 -26.60 10.21
C PRO A 96 10.65 -27.32 9.84
N GLU A 97 10.67 -28.03 8.71
CA GLU A 97 9.57 -28.87 8.22
C GLU A 97 8.23 -28.12 8.12
N GLU A 98 8.25 -26.83 7.77
CA GLU A 98 7.07 -25.98 7.71
C GLU A 98 6.31 -26.20 6.39
N PRO A 99 5.07 -26.73 6.41
CA PRO A 99 4.27 -26.89 5.20
C PRO A 99 3.92 -25.53 4.58
N TRP A 100 3.79 -25.49 3.25
CA TRP A 100 3.61 -24.23 2.50
C TRP A 100 2.44 -23.38 2.99
N TRP A 101 1.32 -24.00 3.37
CA TRP A 101 0.13 -23.30 3.87
C TRP A 101 0.35 -22.70 5.27
N ALA A 102 1.18 -23.34 6.10
CA ALA A 102 1.55 -22.82 7.42
C ALA A 102 2.50 -21.62 7.27
N LEU A 103 3.48 -21.75 6.38
CA LEU A 103 4.43 -20.68 6.04
C LEU A 103 3.69 -19.45 5.49
N ALA A 104 2.80 -19.65 4.52
CA ALA A 104 1.98 -18.60 3.93
C ALA A 104 1.15 -17.88 5.00
N TYR A 105 0.44 -18.64 5.84
CA TYR A 105 -0.39 -18.07 6.90
C TYR A 105 0.44 -17.31 7.95
N ARG A 106 1.60 -17.81 8.36
CA ARG A 106 2.49 -17.14 9.30
C ARG A 106 2.96 -15.78 8.76
N PHE A 107 3.37 -15.73 7.49
CA PHE A 107 3.79 -14.46 6.89
C PHE A 107 2.63 -13.52 6.62
N GLU A 108 1.44 -14.02 6.26
CA GLU A 108 0.22 -13.20 6.21
C GLU A 108 0.01 -12.44 7.52
N GLN A 109 0.14 -13.12 8.66
CA GLN A 109 0.04 -12.50 9.99
C GLN A 109 1.15 -11.45 10.24
N GLU A 110 2.38 -11.68 9.79
CA GLU A 110 3.46 -10.68 9.90
C GLU A 110 3.18 -9.43 9.06
N PHE A 111 2.62 -9.59 7.85
CA PHE A 111 2.16 -8.47 7.03
C PHE A 111 1.04 -7.69 7.74
N HIS A 112 0.03 -8.36 8.29
CA HIS A 112 -1.04 -7.71 9.06
C HIS A 112 -0.52 -6.94 10.26
N ARG A 113 0.42 -7.51 11.02
CA ARG A 113 1.09 -6.83 12.15
C ARG A 113 1.82 -5.56 11.70
N ALA A 114 2.56 -5.63 10.59
CA ALA A 114 3.28 -4.47 10.06
C ALA A 114 2.32 -3.37 9.59
N TYR A 115 1.23 -3.72 8.90
CA TYR A 115 0.19 -2.77 8.47
C TYR A 115 -0.49 -2.10 9.68
N ALA A 116 -0.91 -2.89 10.66
CA ALA A 116 -1.56 -2.40 11.87
C ALA A 116 -0.63 -1.47 12.67
N ALA A 117 0.64 -1.84 12.84
CA ALA A 117 1.63 -1.03 13.53
C ALA A 117 1.81 0.35 12.87
N LEU A 118 1.70 0.42 11.54
CA LEU A 118 1.80 1.67 10.77
C LEU A 118 0.45 2.39 10.57
N GLY A 119 -0.63 1.93 11.22
CA GLY A 119 -1.96 2.54 11.15
C GLY A 119 -2.63 2.47 9.77
N VAL A 120 -2.21 1.53 8.93
CA VAL A 120 -2.91 1.18 7.69
C VAL A 120 -4.20 0.46 8.08
N ARG A 121 -5.35 0.92 7.57
CA ARG A 121 -6.63 0.26 7.87
C ARG A 121 -6.73 -1.07 7.11
N PRO A 122 -7.42 -2.08 7.67
CA PRO A 122 -7.82 -3.24 6.90
C PRO A 122 -8.63 -2.83 5.66
N PRO A 123 -8.48 -3.53 4.52
CA PRO A 123 -9.37 -3.34 3.39
C PRO A 123 -10.81 -3.74 3.77
N THR A 124 -11.79 -3.35 2.94
CA THR A 124 -13.18 -3.83 3.10
C THR A 124 -13.25 -5.36 3.00
N TYR A 125 -12.46 -5.95 2.10
CA TYR A 125 -12.27 -7.39 2.00
C TYR A 125 -10.86 -7.75 1.53
N GLU A 126 -10.38 -8.92 1.97
CA GLU A 126 -9.03 -9.42 1.66
C GLU A 126 -9.10 -10.87 1.13
N PRO A 127 -9.28 -11.07 -0.19
CA PRO A 127 -9.39 -12.41 -0.77
C PRO A 127 -8.03 -13.12 -0.80
N ARG A 128 -8.02 -14.42 -0.51
CA ARG A 128 -6.87 -15.31 -0.72
C ARG A 128 -6.97 -16.02 -2.06
N ALA A 129 -5.86 -16.21 -2.77
CA ALA A 129 -5.85 -16.92 -4.06
C ALA A 129 -6.41 -18.34 -3.95
N THR A 130 -6.02 -19.09 -2.91
CA THR A 130 -6.52 -20.47 -2.68
C THR A 130 -8.04 -20.55 -2.48
N GLY A 131 -8.68 -19.45 -2.06
CA GLY A 131 -10.13 -19.36 -1.86
C GLY A 131 -10.94 -19.08 -3.13
N HIS A 132 -10.30 -18.93 -4.29
CA HIS A 132 -10.93 -18.45 -5.53
C HIS A 132 -10.63 -19.32 -6.77
N ILE A 133 -10.23 -20.57 -6.56
CA ILE A 133 -9.95 -21.53 -7.65
C ILE A 133 -11.13 -21.70 -8.63
N PRO A 134 -12.41 -21.81 -8.18
CA PRO A 134 -13.54 -21.93 -9.11
C PRO A 134 -13.68 -20.70 -10.04
N GLU A 135 -13.48 -19.49 -9.52
CA GLU A 135 -13.52 -18.28 -10.34
C GLU A 135 -12.36 -18.22 -11.35
N MET A 136 -11.19 -18.70 -10.97
CA MET A 136 -10.04 -18.82 -11.86
C MET A 136 -10.31 -19.81 -13.00
N HIS A 137 -10.88 -20.98 -12.70
CA HIS A 137 -11.30 -21.94 -13.73
C HIS A 137 -12.33 -21.33 -14.69
N ALA A 138 -13.34 -20.62 -14.16
CA ALA A 138 -14.35 -19.98 -14.99
C ALA A 138 -13.74 -18.92 -15.94
N LEU A 139 -12.79 -18.13 -15.45
CA LEU A 139 -12.10 -17.13 -16.27
C LEU A 139 -11.21 -17.77 -17.35
N ILE A 140 -10.48 -18.83 -17.02
CA ILE A 140 -9.69 -19.58 -18.01
C ILE A 140 -10.61 -20.14 -19.10
N GLN A 141 -11.72 -20.78 -18.72
CA GLN A 141 -12.67 -21.36 -19.66
C GLN A 141 -13.22 -20.29 -20.62
N LEU A 142 -13.60 -19.13 -20.09
CA LEU A 142 -14.08 -18.00 -20.89
C LEU A 142 -12.99 -17.48 -21.86
N LEU A 143 -11.74 -17.40 -21.42
CA LEU A 143 -10.63 -16.99 -22.28
C LEU A 143 -10.37 -17.99 -23.42
N ILE A 144 -10.48 -19.30 -23.14
CA ILE A 144 -10.36 -20.35 -24.16
C ILE A 144 -11.52 -20.23 -25.17
N GLU A 145 -12.75 -20.10 -24.70
CA GLU A 145 -13.94 -19.96 -25.56
C GLU A 145 -13.86 -18.74 -26.49
N ARG A 146 -13.20 -17.67 -26.04
CA ARG A 146 -12.99 -16.45 -26.82
C ARG A 146 -11.72 -16.50 -27.69
N GLY A 147 -10.97 -17.59 -27.66
CA GLY A 147 -9.76 -17.78 -28.48
C GLY A 147 -8.52 -17.04 -27.97
N HIS A 148 -8.49 -16.66 -26.68
CA HIS A 148 -7.40 -15.92 -26.05
C HIS A 148 -6.53 -16.76 -25.11
N ALA A 149 -6.89 -18.01 -24.89
CA ALA A 149 -6.11 -18.96 -24.12
C ALA A 149 -6.15 -20.35 -24.75
N TYR A 150 -5.18 -21.19 -24.41
CA TYR A 150 -5.12 -22.56 -24.91
C TYR A 150 -4.48 -23.50 -23.88
N PRO A 151 -4.99 -24.73 -23.72
CA PRO A 151 -4.29 -25.77 -22.99
C PRO A 151 -3.02 -26.18 -23.75
N ALA A 152 -1.94 -26.46 -23.03
CA ALA A 152 -0.70 -26.93 -23.61
C ALA A 152 -0.92 -28.29 -24.31
N PRO A 153 -0.37 -28.50 -25.53
CA PRO A 153 -0.59 -29.72 -26.29
C PRO A 153 0.25 -30.92 -25.81
N ASP A 154 1.13 -30.74 -24.83
CA ASP A 154 2.09 -31.73 -24.35
C ASP A 154 1.59 -32.58 -23.17
N GLY A 155 0.34 -32.34 -22.74
CA GLY A 155 -0.27 -33.07 -21.63
C GLY A 155 0.24 -32.66 -20.25
N SER A 156 0.99 -31.55 -20.13
CA SER A 156 1.45 -31.05 -18.83
C SER A 156 0.30 -30.60 -17.92
N GLY A 157 -0.85 -30.26 -18.51
CA GLY A 157 -1.97 -29.63 -17.84
C GLY A 157 -1.83 -28.11 -17.70
N ASP A 158 -0.77 -27.51 -18.25
CA ASP A 158 -0.63 -26.06 -18.33
C ASP A 158 -1.72 -25.45 -19.24
N VAL A 159 -2.13 -24.22 -18.91
CA VAL A 159 -2.96 -23.38 -19.77
C VAL A 159 -2.31 -22.02 -19.88
N TYR A 160 -2.11 -21.56 -21.11
CA TYR A 160 -1.44 -20.28 -21.39
C TYR A 160 -2.41 -19.27 -21.99
N PHE A 161 -2.15 -18.00 -21.72
CA PHE A 161 -2.72 -16.88 -22.46
C PHE A 161 -1.92 -16.67 -23.74
N ASP A 162 -2.61 -16.58 -24.88
CA ASP A 162 -2.01 -16.29 -26.18
C ASP A 162 -1.85 -14.78 -26.34
N VAL A 163 -0.65 -14.24 -26.12
CA VAL A 163 -0.45 -12.77 -26.16
C VAL A 163 -0.70 -12.19 -27.55
N ARG A 164 -0.50 -12.99 -28.61
CA ARG A 164 -0.71 -12.56 -30.00
C ARG A 164 -2.18 -12.52 -30.37
N SER A 165 -3.03 -13.29 -29.67
CA SER A 165 -4.49 -13.23 -29.83
C SER A 165 -5.10 -11.90 -29.37
N TRP A 166 -4.38 -11.10 -28.56
CA TRP A 166 -4.85 -9.83 -28.03
C TRP A 166 -4.02 -8.65 -28.56
N PRO A 167 -4.46 -7.97 -29.65
CA PRO A 167 -3.67 -6.91 -30.30
C PRO A 167 -3.35 -5.70 -29.42
N ALA A 168 -4.07 -5.50 -28.31
CA ALA A 168 -3.85 -4.39 -27.38
C ALA A 168 -2.92 -4.75 -26.20
N TYR A 169 -2.29 -5.94 -26.23
CA TYR A 169 -1.29 -6.33 -25.22
C TYR A 169 -0.09 -5.38 -25.23
N GLY A 170 0.34 -4.90 -24.07
CA GLY A 170 1.37 -3.86 -23.95
C GLY A 170 0.83 -2.44 -23.88
N SER A 171 -0.50 -2.24 -23.90
CA SER A 171 -1.11 -0.91 -23.89
C SER A 171 -0.97 -0.17 -22.55
N LEU A 172 -0.86 -0.88 -21.41
CA LEU A 172 -0.64 -0.24 -20.11
C LEU A 172 0.79 0.31 -20.00
N THR A 173 1.76 -0.42 -20.53
CA THR A 173 3.20 -0.11 -20.47
C THR A 173 3.72 0.64 -21.68
N ARG A 174 2.94 0.68 -22.77
CA ARG A 174 3.28 1.25 -24.07
C ARG A 174 4.51 0.58 -24.68
N GLN A 175 4.52 -0.73 -24.62
CA GLN A 175 5.59 -1.57 -25.15
C GLN A 175 5.04 -2.45 -26.26
N ASP A 176 5.77 -2.56 -27.36
CA ASP A 176 5.45 -3.52 -28.41
C ASP A 176 5.77 -4.94 -27.92
N ILE A 177 4.92 -5.90 -28.26
CA ILE A 177 5.10 -7.33 -27.93
C ILE A 177 6.45 -7.84 -28.44
N ASP A 178 6.91 -7.36 -29.59
CA ASP A 178 8.17 -7.75 -30.22
C ASP A 178 9.42 -7.23 -29.51
N ASP A 179 9.28 -6.23 -28.65
CA ASP A 179 10.34 -5.72 -27.78
C ASP A 179 10.34 -6.38 -26.38
N MET A 180 9.37 -7.25 -26.11
CA MET A 180 9.23 -7.91 -24.80
C MET A 180 10.09 -9.16 -24.68
N GLN A 181 10.61 -9.39 -23.47
CA GLN A 181 11.30 -10.62 -23.13
C GLN A 181 10.31 -11.78 -22.97
N ALA A 182 10.83 -13.01 -23.10
CA ALA A 182 10.07 -14.22 -22.82
C ALA A 182 9.50 -14.21 -21.38
N ALA A 183 8.31 -14.76 -21.20
CA ALA A 183 7.65 -14.81 -19.90
C ALA A 183 8.30 -15.88 -19.01
N PRO A 184 8.86 -15.51 -17.83
CA PRO A 184 9.63 -16.42 -16.97
C PRO A 184 8.78 -17.18 -15.95
N ASP A 185 7.46 -17.05 -16.03
CA ASP A 185 6.47 -17.48 -15.03
C ASP A 185 6.16 -18.99 -15.06
N ALA A 186 6.53 -19.66 -16.14
CA ALA A 186 6.42 -21.10 -16.33
C ALA A 186 7.58 -21.61 -17.21
N ASP A 187 7.77 -22.93 -17.19
CA ASP A 187 8.63 -23.63 -18.15
C ASP A 187 8.20 -23.24 -19.59
N PRO A 188 9.13 -22.91 -20.51
CA PRO A 188 8.80 -22.56 -21.89
C PRO A 188 8.15 -23.72 -22.69
N ARG A 189 8.13 -24.95 -22.17
CA ARG A 189 7.43 -26.08 -22.80
C ARG A 189 5.97 -25.76 -23.07
N GLY A 190 5.43 -26.29 -24.17
CA GLY A 190 4.02 -26.15 -24.53
C GLY A 190 3.57 -24.77 -25.02
N LYS A 191 4.37 -23.71 -24.85
CA LYS A 191 4.04 -22.35 -25.31
C LYS A 191 4.15 -22.24 -26.84
N LYS A 192 3.15 -21.62 -27.46
CA LYS A 192 3.15 -21.21 -28.88
C LYS A 192 4.08 -20.02 -29.12
N ASP A 193 4.05 -19.06 -28.21
CA ASP A 193 4.92 -17.89 -28.20
C ASP A 193 5.69 -17.82 -26.87
N PRO A 194 7.00 -17.53 -26.86
CA PRO A 194 7.78 -17.44 -25.62
C PRO A 194 7.27 -16.36 -24.64
N ARG A 195 6.46 -15.40 -25.09
CA ARG A 195 5.85 -14.34 -24.26
C ARG A 195 4.51 -14.75 -23.67
N ASP A 196 3.94 -15.87 -24.09
CA ASP A 196 2.72 -16.41 -23.50
C ASP A 196 2.95 -16.72 -22.01
N PHE A 197 1.99 -16.36 -21.17
CA PHE A 197 2.08 -16.51 -19.71
C PHE A 197 1.03 -17.50 -19.21
N ALA A 198 1.36 -18.20 -18.13
CA ALA A 198 0.53 -19.23 -17.55
C ALA A 198 -0.70 -18.62 -16.86
N LEU A 199 -1.85 -19.15 -17.21
CA LEU A 199 -3.11 -18.99 -16.48
C LEU A 199 -3.28 -20.13 -15.47
N TRP A 200 -2.90 -21.34 -15.87
CA TRP A 200 -2.89 -22.53 -15.04
C TRP A 200 -1.57 -23.25 -15.23
N LYS A 201 -0.97 -23.69 -14.12
CA LYS A 201 0.30 -24.43 -14.10
C LYS A 201 0.01 -25.87 -13.72
N GLY A 202 0.31 -26.80 -14.61
CA GLY A 202 0.21 -28.23 -14.34
C GLY A 202 1.07 -28.62 -13.13
N SER A 203 0.58 -29.55 -12.31
CA SER A 203 1.31 -30.02 -11.14
C SER A 203 2.60 -30.74 -11.54
N LYS A 204 3.67 -30.48 -10.80
CA LYS A 204 4.91 -31.24 -10.88
C LYS A 204 4.90 -32.38 -9.88
N ASP A 205 5.68 -33.43 -10.12
CA ASP A 205 5.86 -34.54 -9.16
C ASP A 205 6.43 -34.08 -7.82
N THR A 206 7.14 -32.95 -7.81
CA THR A 206 7.71 -32.32 -6.62
C THR A 206 6.72 -31.43 -5.88
N ASP A 207 5.59 -31.05 -6.51
CA ASP A 207 4.62 -30.17 -5.88
C ASP A 207 3.86 -30.93 -4.77
N PRO A 208 3.66 -30.34 -3.58
CA PRO A 208 2.83 -30.95 -2.56
C PRO A 208 1.42 -31.21 -3.09
N ALA A 209 0.85 -32.38 -2.81
CA ALA A 209 -0.53 -32.71 -3.22
C ALA A 209 -1.57 -31.70 -2.71
N THR A 210 -1.29 -31.05 -1.58
CA THR A 210 -2.15 -30.00 -0.98
C THR A 210 -2.06 -28.65 -1.71
N ALA A 211 -1.04 -28.43 -2.54
CA ALA A 211 -0.82 -27.22 -3.32
C ALA A 211 -1.37 -27.32 -4.76
N SER A 212 -2.26 -28.28 -5.00
CA SER A 212 -2.81 -28.57 -6.32
C SER A 212 -4.32 -28.83 -6.27
N TRP A 213 -5.01 -28.48 -7.34
CA TRP A 213 -6.45 -28.60 -7.52
C TRP A 213 -6.76 -29.31 -8.83
N GLY A 214 -7.82 -30.12 -8.84
CA GLY A 214 -8.33 -30.73 -10.06
C GLY A 214 -8.97 -29.67 -10.96
N SER A 215 -8.62 -29.66 -12.25
CA SER A 215 -9.20 -28.77 -13.26
C SER A 215 -9.56 -29.56 -14.52
N PRO A 216 -10.36 -28.99 -15.44
CA PRO A 216 -10.67 -29.61 -16.74
C PRO A 216 -9.43 -29.90 -17.61
N TRP A 217 -8.31 -29.22 -17.35
CA TRP A 217 -7.08 -29.35 -18.13
C TRP A 217 -6.04 -30.25 -17.46
N GLY A 218 -6.32 -30.74 -16.25
CA GLY A 218 -5.38 -31.52 -15.44
C GLY A 218 -5.22 -30.93 -14.04
N THR A 219 -4.62 -31.71 -13.14
CA THR A 219 -4.31 -31.25 -11.79
C THR A 219 -3.22 -30.18 -11.86
N GLY A 220 -3.40 -29.07 -11.16
CA GLY A 220 -2.47 -27.96 -11.19
C GLY A 220 -2.82 -26.86 -10.20
N ARG A 221 -2.32 -25.66 -10.46
CA ARG A 221 -2.51 -24.48 -9.61
C ARG A 221 -2.54 -23.21 -10.45
N PRO A 222 -3.08 -22.11 -9.95
CA PRO A 222 -3.22 -20.90 -10.75
C PRO A 222 -1.87 -20.26 -11.08
N GLY A 223 -1.85 -19.57 -12.22
CA GLY A 223 -0.80 -18.60 -12.55
C GLY A 223 -1.04 -17.27 -11.83
N TRP A 224 0.04 -16.63 -11.40
CA TRP A 224 0.03 -15.47 -10.52
C TRP A 224 -0.91 -14.32 -10.98
N HIS A 225 -0.93 -14.03 -12.28
CA HIS A 225 -1.72 -12.93 -12.84
C HIS A 225 -3.23 -13.19 -12.80
N LEU A 226 -3.63 -14.46 -13.04
CA LEU A 226 -5.03 -14.86 -13.13
C LEU A 226 -5.76 -14.68 -11.79
N GLU A 227 -5.03 -14.84 -10.69
CA GLU A 227 -5.55 -14.68 -9.34
C GLU A 227 -6.26 -13.34 -9.20
N CYS A 228 -5.55 -12.24 -9.47
CA CYS A 228 -6.07 -10.89 -9.27
C CYS A 228 -7.25 -10.58 -10.21
N SER A 229 -7.17 -10.95 -11.50
CA SER A 229 -8.25 -10.77 -12.48
C SER A 229 -9.56 -11.43 -12.07
N SER A 230 -9.48 -12.64 -11.51
CA SER A 230 -10.67 -13.38 -11.04
C SER A 230 -11.20 -12.85 -9.71
N MET A 231 -10.32 -12.60 -8.73
CA MET A 231 -10.71 -12.11 -7.41
C MET A 231 -11.37 -10.73 -7.48
N VAL A 232 -10.80 -9.78 -8.22
CA VAL A 232 -11.37 -8.42 -8.30
C VAL A 232 -12.75 -8.41 -8.92
N THR A 233 -12.95 -9.21 -9.98
CA THR A 233 -14.24 -9.30 -10.69
C THR A 233 -15.36 -9.80 -9.76
N LYS A 234 -15.06 -10.73 -8.84
CA LYS A 234 -16.03 -11.26 -7.87
C LYS A 234 -16.57 -10.20 -6.90
N TYR A 235 -15.71 -9.27 -6.46
CA TYR A 235 -16.06 -8.32 -5.39
C TYR A 235 -16.39 -6.91 -5.89
N LEU A 236 -15.77 -6.48 -6.99
CA LEU A 236 -15.94 -5.12 -7.53
C LEU A 236 -16.68 -5.12 -8.87
N GLY A 237 -16.95 -6.29 -9.46
CA GLY A 237 -17.60 -6.42 -10.77
C GLY A 237 -16.63 -6.39 -11.95
N THR A 238 -17.17 -6.53 -13.16
CA THR A 238 -16.40 -6.53 -14.43
C THR A 238 -15.90 -5.14 -14.83
N GLU A 239 -16.29 -4.09 -14.12
CA GLU A 239 -15.79 -2.72 -14.25
C GLU A 239 -15.77 -2.04 -12.88
N PHE A 240 -14.66 -1.39 -12.53
CA PHE A 240 -14.47 -0.71 -11.25
C PHE A 240 -13.54 0.51 -11.39
N ASP A 241 -13.45 1.34 -10.34
CA ASP A 241 -12.86 2.67 -10.44
C ASP A 241 -11.34 2.68 -10.52
N ILE A 242 -10.65 2.06 -9.55
CA ILE A 242 -9.20 2.19 -9.39
C ILE A 242 -8.56 0.82 -9.18
N HIS A 243 -7.58 0.49 -10.01
CA HIS A 243 -6.64 -0.61 -9.79
C HIS A 243 -5.26 -0.02 -9.44
N GLY A 244 -4.60 -0.53 -8.41
CA GLY A 244 -3.27 -0.04 -8.04
C GLY A 244 -2.29 -1.08 -7.52
N GLY A 245 -1.04 -0.67 -7.41
CA GLY A 245 0.04 -1.49 -6.85
C GLY A 245 1.39 -0.79 -6.91
N GLY A 246 2.45 -1.54 -6.60
CA GLY A 246 3.82 -1.05 -6.79
C GLY A 246 4.16 -0.85 -8.26
N LEU A 247 5.09 0.06 -8.57
CA LEU A 247 5.54 0.30 -9.94
C LEU A 247 6.11 -0.96 -10.62
N ASP A 248 6.66 -1.87 -9.84
CA ASP A 248 7.14 -3.18 -10.27
C ASP A 248 6.03 -4.13 -10.73
N LEU A 249 4.78 -3.92 -10.30
CA LEU A 249 3.63 -4.70 -10.76
C LEU A 249 3.09 -4.22 -12.10
N ARG A 250 3.47 -3.02 -12.56
CA ARG A 250 3.00 -2.48 -13.84
C ARG A 250 3.27 -3.44 -15.01
N PHE A 251 4.42 -4.12 -14.99
CA PHE A 251 4.75 -5.18 -15.93
C PHE A 251 5.56 -6.29 -15.22
N PRO A 252 5.25 -7.57 -15.47
CA PRO A 252 4.18 -8.06 -16.35
C PRO A 252 2.80 -8.10 -15.68
N HIS A 253 2.73 -7.93 -14.35
CA HIS A 253 1.53 -8.33 -13.60
C HIS A 253 0.24 -7.63 -14.02
N HIS A 254 0.19 -6.31 -13.92
CA HIS A 254 -1.00 -5.53 -14.27
C HIS A 254 -1.29 -5.49 -15.78
N GLU A 255 -0.26 -5.58 -16.64
CA GLU A 255 -0.46 -5.73 -18.09
C GLU A 255 -1.19 -7.05 -18.40
N ASN A 256 -0.79 -8.13 -17.73
CA ASN A 256 -1.41 -9.45 -17.88
C ASN A 256 -2.83 -9.46 -17.31
N GLU A 257 -3.07 -8.81 -16.18
CA GLU A 257 -4.42 -8.67 -15.62
C GLU A 257 -5.37 -7.88 -16.53
N MET A 258 -4.87 -6.78 -17.11
CA MET A 258 -5.59 -6.00 -18.10
C MET A 258 -5.94 -6.87 -19.31
N ALA A 259 -4.95 -7.59 -19.84
CA ALA A 259 -5.14 -8.46 -21.00
C ALA A 259 -6.14 -9.58 -20.73
N GLN A 260 -5.97 -10.34 -19.64
CA GLN A 260 -6.90 -11.40 -19.23
C GLN A 260 -8.33 -10.87 -19.10
N SER A 261 -8.51 -9.74 -18.41
CA SER A 261 -9.84 -9.23 -18.12
C SER A 261 -10.51 -8.64 -19.36
N GLN A 262 -9.78 -7.86 -20.16
CA GLN A 262 -10.32 -7.25 -21.38
C GLN A 262 -10.57 -8.28 -22.48
N ALA A 263 -9.69 -9.27 -22.64
CA ALA A 263 -9.91 -10.40 -23.54
C ALA A 263 -11.13 -11.24 -23.15
N ALA A 264 -11.42 -11.35 -21.85
CA ALA A 264 -12.66 -11.97 -21.35
C ALA A 264 -13.92 -11.11 -21.63
N GLY A 265 -13.76 -9.84 -22.02
CA GLY A 265 -14.84 -8.89 -22.30
C GLY A 265 -15.17 -7.95 -21.15
N HIS A 266 -14.32 -7.85 -20.13
CA HIS A 266 -14.50 -6.94 -19.00
C HIS A 266 -13.82 -5.60 -19.27
N ALA A 267 -14.48 -4.47 -18.94
CA ALA A 267 -13.83 -3.15 -19.00
C ALA A 267 -12.71 -3.02 -17.94
N PHE A 268 -12.84 -3.77 -16.83
CA PHE A 268 -11.89 -3.92 -15.74
C PHE A 268 -11.67 -2.65 -14.93
N ALA A 269 -10.54 -1.95 -15.08
CA ALA A 269 -10.19 -0.80 -14.25
C ALA A 269 -10.27 0.51 -15.03
N ARG A 270 -11.02 1.49 -14.48
CA ARG A 270 -11.10 2.83 -15.08
C ARG A 270 -9.84 3.64 -14.84
N PHE A 271 -9.11 3.44 -13.75
CA PHE A 271 -7.83 4.11 -13.43
C PHE A 271 -6.75 3.10 -13.01
N TRP A 272 -5.51 3.35 -13.44
CA TRP A 272 -4.34 2.58 -13.00
C TRP A 272 -3.37 3.45 -12.20
N MET A 273 -3.20 3.18 -10.92
CA MET A 273 -2.36 3.97 -10.01
C MET A 273 -1.16 3.16 -9.49
N HIS A 274 0.06 3.61 -9.77
CA HIS A 274 1.28 2.93 -9.33
C HIS A 274 2.11 3.78 -8.37
N ASN A 275 2.48 3.22 -7.21
CA ASN A 275 3.38 3.89 -6.29
C ASN A 275 4.85 3.65 -6.66
N GLY A 276 5.68 4.66 -6.43
CA GLY A 276 7.12 4.59 -6.70
C GLY A 276 7.85 3.64 -5.75
N MET A 277 9.03 3.21 -6.20
CA MET A 277 9.92 2.30 -5.47
C MET A 277 10.57 2.98 -4.27
N VAL A 278 11.01 2.17 -3.30
CA VAL A 278 11.91 2.61 -2.24
C VAL A 278 13.33 2.19 -2.59
N THR A 279 14.29 3.09 -2.44
CA THR A 279 15.74 2.83 -2.65
C THR A 279 16.51 3.01 -1.35
N TYR A 280 17.71 2.45 -1.27
CA TYR A 280 18.64 2.66 -0.17
C TYR A 280 19.89 3.37 -0.71
N GLY A 281 20.13 4.63 -0.32
CA GLY A 281 21.28 5.39 -0.79
C GLY A 281 21.37 5.52 -2.32
N GLY A 282 20.23 5.57 -3.01
CA GLY A 282 20.15 5.61 -4.48
C GLY A 282 20.17 4.24 -5.16
N GLU A 283 20.41 3.15 -4.45
CA GLU A 283 20.41 1.79 -5.00
C GLU A 283 19.08 1.08 -4.82
N LYS A 284 18.74 0.20 -5.77
CA LYS A 284 17.58 -0.69 -5.65
C LYS A 284 17.80 -1.64 -4.47
N MET A 285 16.80 -1.75 -3.60
CA MET A 285 16.87 -2.74 -2.52
C MET A 285 16.76 -4.15 -3.07
N SER A 286 17.61 -5.05 -2.58
CA SER A 286 17.54 -6.47 -2.82
C SER A 286 18.09 -7.26 -1.63
N LYS A 287 17.66 -8.51 -1.49
CA LYS A 287 18.20 -9.41 -0.46
C LYS A 287 19.64 -9.79 -0.76
N SER A 288 19.98 -9.99 -2.03
CA SER A 288 21.32 -10.37 -2.48
C SER A 288 22.39 -9.31 -2.20
N ILE A 289 22.01 -8.02 -2.19
CA ILE A 289 22.91 -6.90 -1.85
C ILE A 289 22.89 -6.61 -0.33
N GLY A 290 21.98 -7.22 0.43
CA GLY A 290 21.90 -7.05 1.89
C GLY A 290 21.36 -5.69 2.34
N ASN A 291 20.82 -4.86 1.43
CA ASN A 291 20.34 -3.51 1.73
C ASN A 291 18.80 -3.44 1.93
N THR A 292 18.14 -4.57 2.18
CA THR A 292 16.69 -4.61 2.41
C THR A 292 16.37 -4.09 3.81
N VAL A 293 15.48 -3.11 3.90
CA VAL A 293 15.09 -2.52 5.20
C VAL A 293 13.81 -3.15 5.72
N SER A 294 13.86 -3.64 6.96
CA SER A 294 12.71 -4.20 7.66
C SER A 294 11.81 -3.10 8.24
N PRO A 295 10.48 -3.14 8.02
CA PRO A 295 9.54 -2.24 8.70
C PRO A 295 9.62 -2.36 10.22
N ARG A 296 9.86 -3.56 10.75
CA ARG A 296 10.00 -3.80 12.19
C ARG A 296 11.18 -3.01 12.75
N GLU A 297 12.35 -3.14 12.13
CA GLU A 297 13.56 -2.41 12.55
C GLU A 297 13.37 -0.90 12.47
N MET A 298 12.70 -0.38 11.43
CA MET A 298 12.38 1.04 11.32
C MET A 298 11.47 1.51 12.47
N ILE A 299 10.46 0.69 12.81
CA ILE A 299 9.50 0.99 13.89
C ILE A 299 10.21 0.95 15.24
N GLU A 300 11.09 -0.01 15.48
CA GLU A 300 11.92 -0.09 16.69
C GLU A 300 12.85 1.13 16.80
N ALA A 301 13.44 1.57 15.69
CA ALA A 301 14.38 2.69 15.67
C ALA A 301 13.73 4.07 15.90
N ALA A 302 12.54 4.32 15.36
CA ALA A 302 11.94 5.67 15.34
C ALA A 302 10.48 5.77 15.82
N GLY A 303 9.83 4.63 16.06
CA GLY A 303 8.42 4.55 16.40
C GLY A 303 7.49 4.60 15.19
N PRO A 304 6.28 4.01 15.29
CA PRO A 304 5.41 3.78 14.15
C PRO A 304 4.94 5.05 13.44
N ARG A 305 4.66 6.12 14.18
CA ARG A 305 4.15 7.37 13.60
C ARG A 305 5.22 8.12 12.81
N VAL A 306 6.49 8.03 13.22
CA VAL A 306 7.62 8.60 12.46
C VAL A 306 7.83 7.82 11.18
N VAL A 307 7.83 6.49 11.25
CA VAL A 307 7.96 5.64 10.06
C VAL A 307 6.82 5.89 9.07
N ARG A 308 5.57 5.95 9.55
CA ARG A 308 4.42 6.28 8.70
C ARG A 308 4.58 7.66 8.04
N TYR A 309 4.99 8.67 8.80
CA TYR A 309 5.25 10.00 8.25
C TYR A 309 6.34 9.94 7.16
N TYR A 310 7.47 9.29 7.45
CA TYR A 310 8.57 9.16 6.51
C TYR A 310 8.16 8.48 5.20
N LEU A 311 7.44 7.36 5.28
CA LEU A 311 7.01 6.61 4.10
C LEU A 311 5.89 7.32 3.31
N GLY A 312 5.08 8.12 4.00
CA GLY A 312 3.95 8.84 3.43
C GLY A 312 4.26 10.26 2.94
N GLN A 313 5.37 10.89 3.35
CA GLN A 313 5.61 12.31 3.07
C GLN A 313 5.95 12.62 1.61
N ALA A 314 6.51 11.67 0.89
CA ALA A 314 6.85 11.83 -0.53
C ALA A 314 5.61 11.62 -1.39
N HIS A 315 5.60 12.23 -2.58
CA HIS A 315 4.57 11.95 -3.57
C HIS A 315 4.52 10.44 -3.86
N TYR A 316 3.32 9.85 -3.90
CA TYR A 316 3.19 8.38 -3.93
C TYR A 316 3.89 7.76 -5.15
N ARG A 317 3.91 8.45 -6.29
CA ARG A 317 4.59 8.06 -7.55
C ARG A 317 6.11 8.23 -7.55
N SER A 318 6.68 9.02 -6.65
CA SER A 318 8.12 9.31 -6.65
C SER A 318 8.94 8.17 -6.05
N VAL A 319 10.20 8.03 -6.45
CA VAL A 319 11.13 7.17 -5.72
C VAL A 319 11.38 7.78 -4.34
N LEU A 320 11.30 6.97 -3.29
CA LEU A 320 11.62 7.37 -1.92
C LEU A 320 12.98 6.79 -1.55
N ASP A 321 13.95 7.67 -1.33
CA ASP A 321 15.30 7.25 -0.97
C ASP A 321 15.46 7.19 0.55
N TYR A 322 15.81 6.02 1.06
CA TYR A 322 16.12 5.79 2.47
C TYR A 322 17.60 5.98 2.74
N ARG A 323 17.91 6.82 3.74
CA ARG A 323 19.25 7.15 4.18
C ARG A 323 19.32 7.06 5.70
N ALA A 324 20.54 6.99 6.22
CA ALA A 324 20.80 6.93 7.66
C ALA A 324 20.20 8.10 8.46
N THR A 325 19.98 9.28 7.84
CA THR A 325 19.39 10.47 8.49
C THR A 325 17.87 10.60 8.31
N SER A 326 17.26 9.76 7.46
CA SER A 326 15.87 9.93 7.02
C SER A 326 14.87 9.83 8.17
N LEU A 327 15.09 8.91 9.12
CA LEU A 327 14.20 8.74 10.27
C LEU A 327 14.36 9.88 11.29
N GLN A 328 15.55 10.44 11.46
CA GLN A 328 15.82 11.55 12.38
C GLN A 328 15.17 12.84 11.87
N GLU A 329 15.22 13.09 10.56
CA GLU A 329 14.54 14.20 9.91
C GLU A 329 13.01 14.09 10.05
N ALA A 330 12.47 12.89 9.80
CA ALA A 330 11.05 12.60 9.99
C ALA A 330 10.63 12.75 11.46
N ALA A 331 11.44 12.25 12.41
CA ALA A 331 11.18 12.37 13.84
C ALA A 331 11.12 13.85 14.26
N SER A 332 12.04 14.67 13.75
CA SER A 332 12.05 16.11 13.99
C SER A 332 10.79 16.80 13.46
N ALA A 333 10.30 16.40 12.27
CA ALA A 333 9.07 16.93 11.71
C ALA A 333 7.84 16.56 12.56
N VAL A 334 7.73 15.28 12.96
CA VAL A 334 6.64 14.78 13.81
C VAL A 334 6.65 15.44 15.19
N ALA A 335 7.83 15.60 15.81
CA ALA A 335 7.96 16.24 17.11
C ALA A 335 7.47 17.70 17.11
N ARG A 336 7.68 18.44 16.02
CA ARG A 336 7.14 19.82 15.87
C ARG A 336 5.62 19.83 15.82
N ILE A 337 5.02 18.89 15.10
CA ILE A 337 3.56 18.73 15.02
C ILE A 337 3.01 18.40 16.42
N ASP A 338 3.64 17.48 17.13
CA ASP A 338 3.21 17.06 18.47
C ASP A 338 3.34 18.16 19.51
N GLY A 339 4.46 18.88 19.49
CA GLY A 339 4.66 20.03 20.36
C GLY A 339 3.59 21.11 20.14
N PHE A 340 3.16 21.33 18.90
CA PHE A 340 2.04 22.23 18.61
C PHE A 340 0.71 21.68 19.12
N ILE A 341 0.37 20.43 18.80
CA ILE A 341 -0.89 19.80 19.24
C ILE A 341 -1.00 19.84 20.77
N ALA A 342 0.08 19.53 21.49
CA ALA A 342 0.10 19.56 22.95
C ALA A 342 -0.17 20.97 23.50
N LYS A 343 0.52 22.00 22.98
CA LYS A 343 0.33 23.40 23.41
C LYS A 343 -1.06 23.93 23.05
N ALA A 344 -1.56 23.61 21.86
CA ALA A 344 -2.89 24.00 21.41
C ALA A 344 -3.96 23.35 22.29
N SER A 345 -3.87 22.03 22.50
CA SER A 345 -4.83 21.27 23.32
C SER A 345 -4.86 21.77 24.77
N ALA A 346 -3.70 22.14 25.34
CA ALA A 346 -3.65 22.74 26.67
C ALA A 346 -4.34 24.12 26.77
N ARG A 347 -4.47 24.83 25.64
CA ARG A 347 -5.03 26.19 25.61
C ARG A 347 -6.50 26.23 25.22
N VAL A 348 -6.90 25.44 24.24
CA VAL A 348 -8.26 25.45 23.66
C VAL A 348 -9.04 24.15 23.90
N GLY A 349 -8.44 23.19 24.62
CA GLY A 349 -8.99 21.85 24.82
C GLY A 349 -8.60 20.90 23.69
N THR A 350 -8.66 19.59 23.98
CA THR A 350 -8.46 18.55 22.97
C THR A 350 -9.69 18.48 22.08
N PRO A 351 -9.57 18.66 20.75
CA PRO A 351 -10.72 18.53 19.86
C PRO A 351 -11.31 17.12 19.93
N ALA A 352 -12.62 17.02 19.77
CA ALA A 352 -13.30 15.73 19.69
C ALA A 352 -12.76 14.96 18.48
N ARG A 353 -12.49 13.67 18.66
CA ARG A 353 -12.12 12.79 17.55
C ARG A 353 -13.38 12.43 16.78
N GLY A 354 -13.42 12.76 15.49
CA GLY A 354 -14.52 12.45 14.59
C GLY A 354 -14.02 12.27 13.16
N PRO A 355 -14.89 11.86 12.23
CA PRO A 355 -14.56 11.87 10.81
C PRO A 355 -14.20 13.30 10.40
N VAL A 356 -13.11 13.43 9.63
CA VAL A 356 -12.64 14.71 9.09
C VAL A 356 -13.12 14.82 7.66
N SER A 357 -13.91 15.85 7.36
CA SER A 357 -14.24 16.20 5.98
C SER A 357 -13.14 17.05 5.37
N ALA A 358 -12.98 16.99 4.05
CA ALA A 358 -12.14 17.93 3.31
C ALA A 358 -12.50 19.40 3.59
N GLY A 359 -13.77 19.70 3.91
CA GLY A 359 -14.22 21.04 4.29
C GLY A 359 -13.74 21.53 5.66
N ASP A 360 -13.29 20.62 6.53
CA ASP A 360 -12.74 20.95 7.85
C ASP A 360 -11.24 21.31 7.78
N LEU A 361 -10.61 21.09 6.62
CA LEU A 361 -9.19 21.30 6.39
C LEU A 361 -8.93 22.62 5.67
N PRO A 362 -7.71 23.19 5.77
CA PRO A 362 -7.36 24.37 4.99
C PRO A 362 -7.62 24.14 3.48
N PRO A 363 -8.24 25.09 2.76
CA PRO A 363 -8.55 24.93 1.34
C PRO A 363 -7.34 24.55 0.49
N GLU A 364 -6.15 25.05 0.83
CA GLU A 364 -4.89 24.75 0.15
C GLU A 364 -4.43 23.30 0.39
N PHE A 365 -4.72 22.73 1.56
CA PHE A 365 -4.47 21.31 1.84
C PHE A 365 -5.38 20.45 0.97
N ALA A 366 -6.67 20.78 0.92
CA ALA A 366 -7.62 20.04 0.11
C ALA A 366 -7.31 20.14 -1.39
N ALA A 367 -6.90 21.33 -1.87
CA ALA A 367 -6.48 21.51 -3.25
C ALA A 367 -5.22 20.71 -3.61
N ALA A 368 -4.26 20.61 -2.70
CA ALA A 368 -3.07 19.77 -2.89
C ALA A 368 -3.42 18.27 -2.96
N MET A 369 -4.28 17.80 -2.06
CA MET A 369 -4.70 16.40 -2.05
C MET A 369 -5.62 16.05 -3.24
N ASP A 370 -6.44 16.99 -3.71
CA ASP A 370 -7.24 16.86 -4.95
C ASP A 370 -6.37 16.70 -6.21
N ASP A 371 -5.16 17.26 -6.17
CA ASP A 371 -4.21 17.22 -7.26
C ASP A 371 -3.26 16.02 -7.11
N ASP A 372 -3.70 14.86 -7.59
CA ASP A 372 -2.91 13.62 -7.65
C ASP A 372 -2.34 13.15 -6.29
N LEU A 373 -3.09 13.38 -5.19
CA LEU A 373 -2.60 13.13 -3.82
C LEU A 373 -1.23 13.78 -3.56
N ASN A 374 -1.09 15.08 -3.84
CA ASN A 374 0.16 15.80 -3.60
C ASN A 374 0.43 16.03 -2.11
N VAL A 375 0.81 14.96 -1.42
CA VAL A 375 1.14 14.93 0.01
C VAL A 375 2.28 15.89 0.36
N PRO A 376 3.37 16.03 -0.42
CA PRO A 376 4.40 17.03 -0.12
C PRO A 376 3.84 18.45 0.02
N GLN A 377 2.98 18.87 -0.92
CA GLN A 377 2.34 20.18 -0.88
C GLN A 377 1.35 20.28 0.28
N ALA A 378 0.57 19.23 0.55
CA ALA A 378 -0.35 19.17 1.69
C ALA A 378 0.41 19.28 3.03
N LEU A 379 1.56 18.64 3.16
CA LEU A 379 2.44 18.75 4.32
C LEU A 379 3.07 20.14 4.46
N ALA A 380 3.36 20.84 3.37
CA ALA A 380 3.80 22.24 3.43
C ALA A 380 2.72 23.14 4.07
N VAL A 381 1.45 22.92 3.72
CA VAL A 381 0.30 23.61 4.35
C VAL A 381 0.19 23.24 5.83
N LEU A 382 0.35 21.96 6.18
CA LEU A 382 0.37 21.50 7.58
C LEU A 382 1.46 22.20 8.40
N HIS A 383 2.71 22.21 7.93
CA HIS A 383 3.83 22.82 8.65
C HIS A 383 3.70 24.35 8.74
N THR A 384 3.12 24.99 7.73
CA THR A 384 2.76 26.42 7.78
C THR A 384 1.72 26.68 8.87
N THR A 385 0.68 25.83 8.95
CA THR A 385 -0.36 25.90 9.98
C THR A 385 0.22 25.72 11.38
N VAL A 386 1.10 24.73 11.57
CA VAL A 386 1.83 24.49 12.84
C VAL A 386 2.65 25.71 13.23
N ARG A 387 3.36 26.34 12.29
CA ARG A 387 4.18 27.53 12.55
C ARG A 387 3.31 28.72 12.97
N SER A 388 2.29 29.05 12.18
CA SER A 388 1.37 30.15 12.45
C SER A 388 0.63 29.95 13.78
N GLY A 389 0.19 28.72 14.05
CA GLY A 389 -0.45 28.35 15.31
C GLY A 389 0.46 28.53 16.53
N ASN A 390 1.73 28.11 16.44
CA ASN A 390 2.70 28.36 17.52
C ASN A 390 2.92 29.85 17.76
N THR A 391 3.02 30.68 16.71
CA THR A 391 3.13 32.14 16.82
C THR A 391 1.90 32.74 17.52
N ALA A 392 0.70 32.31 17.15
CA ALA A 392 -0.54 32.75 17.77
C ALA A 392 -0.63 32.37 19.26
N LEU A 393 -0.24 31.15 19.63
CA LEU A 393 -0.19 30.68 21.02
C LEU A 393 0.80 31.51 21.86
N ALA A 394 1.97 31.85 21.30
CA ALA A 394 2.96 32.69 21.97
C ALA A 394 2.47 34.12 22.18
N ALA A 395 1.81 34.72 21.18
CA ALA A 395 1.22 36.06 21.28
C ALA A 395 0.07 36.11 22.30
N GLY A 396 -0.78 35.08 22.32
CA GLY A 396 -1.87 34.93 23.31
C GLY A 396 -1.40 34.66 24.75
N GLY A 397 -0.12 34.31 24.93
CA GLY A 397 0.54 34.17 26.24
C GLY A 397 1.06 35.49 26.83
N ARG A 398 1.19 36.56 26.02
CA ARG A 398 1.71 37.87 26.47
C ARG A 398 0.66 38.78 27.12
N ARG A 399 -0.62 38.38 27.18
CA ARG A 399 -1.64 39.04 28.01
C ARG A 399 -1.69 38.41 29.41
N ARG A 400 -0.66 38.66 30.21
CA ARG A 400 -0.74 38.56 31.69
C ARG A 400 -0.31 39.90 32.27
N HIS A 401 -1.29 40.76 32.52
CA HIS A 401 -1.22 41.80 33.56
C HIS A 401 -2.12 41.34 34.73
N PRO A 402 -1.90 41.81 35.96
CA PRO A 402 -1.78 40.95 37.13
C PRO A 402 -2.84 41.37 38.13
N ASP A 403 -4.07 40.86 38.03
CA ASP A 403 -5.04 41.17 39.07
C ASP A 403 -6.15 40.13 39.19
N ARG A 404 -5.85 39.02 39.87
CA ARG A 404 -6.86 38.17 40.51
C ARG A 404 -6.31 37.58 41.81
N ALA A 405 -6.04 38.45 42.76
CA ALA A 405 -5.94 38.08 44.17
C ALA A 405 -6.80 39.01 45.01
N ARG A 406 -8.09 38.67 45.13
CA ARG A 406 -8.96 38.79 46.33
C ARG A 406 -10.41 39.02 45.91
N ARG A 407 -11.18 37.94 45.93
CA ARG A 407 -12.56 37.90 46.46
C ARG A 407 -13.02 36.45 46.53
N ARG A 408 -12.49 35.73 47.52
CA ARG A 408 -13.18 34.59 48.13
C ARG A 408 -13.45 34.99 49.57
N ARG A 409 -14.73 35.10 49.90
CA ARG A 409 -15.38 34.91 51.19
C ARG A 409 -16.63 35.79 51.21
N ARG A 410 -17.78 35.16 50.99
CA ARG A 410 -18.97 35.31 51.84
C ARG A 410 -19.82 34.05 51.67
N HIS A 411 -19.88 33.32 52.76
CA HIS A 411 -20.75 32.19 53.00
C HIS A 411 -22.21 32.60 52.87
N ASP A 412 -22.96 31.80 52.11
CA ASP A 412 -24.02 30.93 52.62
C ASP A 412 -24.92 31.50 53.72
N SER A 413 -26.16 31.85 53.34
CA SER A 413 -27.32 31.86 54.24
C SER A 413 -28.60 31.98 53.41
N GLY A 414 -29.37 30.89 53.35
CA GLY A 414 -30.76 30.94 52.91
C GLY A 414 -31.40 29.55 52.87
N PRO A 415 -32.36 29.22 53.76
CA PRO A 415 -33.18 28.05 53.61
C PRO A 415 -34.59 28.37 53.09
N ARG A 416 -35.03 27.51 52.16
CA ARG A 416 -36.40 27.00 51.93
C ARG A 416 -37.50 27.98 51.47
N ALA A 417 -38.12 27.67 50.32
CA ALA A 417 -39.52 27.24 50.25
C ALA A 417 -39.98 26.82 48.83
N ARG A 418 -40.39 25.55 48.73
CA ARG A 418 -41.51 24.93 47.97
C ARG A 418 -42.34 25.84 47.02
N ARG A 419 -42.63 25.35 45.80
CA ARG A 419 -43.97 24.83 45.35
C ARG A 419 -44.05 24.48 43.85
N ARG A 420 -44.58 23.27 43.59
CA ARG A 420 -45.52 22.78 42.53
C ARG A 420 -45.31 23.22 41.06
N CYS A 421 -45.05 22.30 40.13
CA CYS A 421 -45.99 21.37 39.44
C CYS A 421 -47.06 22.06 38.57
N GLY A 422 -47.00 21.86 37.25
CA GLY A 422 -48.14 21.99 36.34
C GLY A 422 -47.79 22.17 34.86
N PRO A 423 -48.19 21.26 33.94
CA PRO A 423 -47.73 21.18 32.54
C PRO A 423 -48.80 21.66 31.52
N ARG A 424 -48.42 21.82 30.24
CA ARG A 424 -49.16 21.44 28.99
C ARG A 424 -48.55 22.13 27.75
N ARG A 425 -48.11 21.35 26.75
CA ARG A 425 -48.73 21.06 25.42
C ARG A 425 -48.69 22.27 24.47
N ALA A 426 -47.92 22.24 23.38
CA ALA A 426 -48.09 21.52 22.09
C ALA A 426 -48.88 22.35 21.07
N ASP A 427 -48.27 22.56 19.89
CA ASP A 427 -48.85 22.62 18.52
C ASP A 427 -47.97 23.53 17.63
N ARG A 428 -47.26 22.98 16.63
CA ARG A 428 -47.68 22.72 15.23
C ARG A 428 -47.95 23.98 14.41
N CYS A 429 -47.11 24.19 13.39
CA CYS A 429 -47.38 24.62 11.99
C CYS A 429 -45.99 24.85 11.35
N GLY A 430 -45.62 24.43 10.15
CA GLY A 430 -46.38 24.06 8.95
C GLY A 430 -46.13 25.10 7.84
N GLY A 431 -45.48 24.70 6.73
CA GLY A 431 -45.32 25.49 5.47
C GLY A 431 -43.86 25.57 5.01
N ARG A 432 -43.32 24.75 4.09
CA ARG A 432 -43.54 24.61 2.62
C ARG A 432 -43.36 25.89 1.80
N GLY A 433 -42.38 25.82 0.88
CA GLY A 433 -42.56 26.23 -0.53
C GLY A 433 -41.57 27.28 -1.07
N GLY A 434 -40.89 26.95 -2.18
CA GLY A 434 -40.42 27.95 -3.15
C GLY A 434 -39.08 27.70 -3.84
N GLU A 435 -39.08 26.85 -4.88
CA GLU A 435 -38.04 26.79 -5.92
C GLU A 435 -38.10 27.99 -6.88
N GLY A 436 -36.99 28.34 -7.54
CA GLY A 436 -37.04 29.15 -8.77
C GLY A 436 -35.77 29.98 -9.09
N PRO A 437 -35.04 29.73 -10.18
CA PRO A 437 -33.67 30.22 -10.42
C PRO A 437 -33.56 31.34 -11.46
N ARG A 438 -32.38 31.99 -11.58
CA ARG A 438 -31.68 32.36 -12.85
C ARG A 438 -30.45 33.28 -12.62
N ARG A 439 -29.28 32.82 -13.12
CA ARG A 439 -28.13 33.60 -13.63
C ARG A 439 -28.42 33.99 -15.11
N PRO A 440 -27.59 34.74 -15.90
CA PRO A 440 -26.16 35.06 -15.75
C PRO A 440 -25.70 36.48 -16.18
N GLY A 441 -24.42 36.82 -15.94
CA GLY A 441 -23.74 37.99 -16.51
C GLY A 441 -22.24 37.76 -16.67
N ARG A 442 -21.73 37.97 -17.90
CA ARG A 442 -20.35 37.84 -18.39
C ARG A 442 -19.52 39.13 -18.14
N GLY A 443 -18.20 39.02 -18.23
CA GLY A 443 -17.25 40.13 -18.49
C GLY A 443 -15.95 39.97 -17.69
N SER A 444 -14.85 39.45 -18.24
CA SER A 444 -13.89 40.05 -19.19
C SER A 444 -12.61 40.56 -18.49
N HIS A 445 -11.48 39.96 -18.90
CA HIS A 445 -10.11 40.49 -19.01
C HIS A 445 -9.59 41.59 -18.06
N ARG A 446 -8.43 41.32 -17.44
CA ARG A 446 -7.17 42.07 -17.67
C ARG A 446 -5.99 41.38 -16.95
N ARG A 447 -4.98 40.94 -17.71
CA ARG A 447 -3.56 40.96 -17.30
C ARG A 447 -3.06 42.41 -17.47
N PRO A 448 -1.92 42.80 -16.87
CA PRO A 448 -0.70 42.78 -17.68
C PRO A 448 0.61 42.53 -16.91
N CYS A 449 1.68 42.44 -17.72
CA CYS A 449 3.08 42.76 -17.46
C CYS A 449 4.06 41.67 -16.95
N CYS A 450 4.80 41.15 -17.93
CA CYS A 450 6.22 40.84 -17.95
C CYS A 450 7.11 41.71 -17.06
N CYS A 451 8.14 41.09 -16.48
CA CYS A 451 9.53 41.59 -16.52
C CYS A 451 10.50 40.40 -16.62
N THR A 452 11.39 40.51 -17.60
CA THR A 452 12.55 39.68 -17.94
C THR A 452 13.82 40.15 -17.22
N GLU A 453 14.78 39.23 -17.00
CA GLU A 453 16.26 39.32 -17.15
C GLU A 453 16.93 38.26 -16.23
N ARG A 454 17.72 37.27 -16.71
CA ARG A 454 19.16 37.28 -17.12
C ARG A 454 20.07 37.87 -16.01
N ALA A 455 21.24 37.35 -15.62
CA ALA A 455 22.19 36.34 -16.13
C ALA A 455 23.32 36.09 -15.08
N GLY A 456 24.19 35.09 -15.33
CA GLY A 456 25.59 35.03 -14.86
C GLY A 456 25.86 33.94 -13.80
N LEU A 457 26.48 32.79 -14.09
CA LEU A 457 27.88 32.47 -14.49
C LEU A 457 28.96 32.65 -13.38
N GLY A 458 29.78 31.60 -13.21
CA GLY A 458 31.10 31.62 -12.53
C GLY A 458 31.25 30.48 -11.50
N ALA A 459 31.71 29.27 -11.84
CA ALA A 459 33.07 28.83 -12.17
C ALA A 459 34.01 28.58 -10.95
N GLY A 460 34.52 27.35 -10.86
CA GLY A 460 35.95 27.08 -10.61
C GLY A 460 36.40 26.71 -9.19
N GLY A 461 37.08 25.54 -9.08
CA GLY A 461 38.00 25.26 -7.97
C GLY A 461 38.19 23.77 -7.63
N ARG A 462 39.14 23.11 -8.28
CA ARG A 462 39.64 21.76 -7.93
C ARG A 462 40.92 21.83 -7.08
N HIS A 463 41.09 20.79 -6.25
CA HIS A 463 42.35 20.13 -5.82
C HIS A 463 43.24 20.76 -4.71
N PRO A 464 44.17 19.99 -4.09
CA PRO A 464 44.09 18.58 -3.61
C PRO A 464 44.81 18.35 -2.24
N GLY A 465 44.70 17.12 -1.69
CA GLY A 465 45.90 16.40 -1.23
C GLY A 465 45.94 15.76 0.17
N ARG A 466 46.47 14.53 0.16
CA ARG A 466 47.30 13.81 1.18
C ARG A 466 46.60 12.89 2.20
N THR A 467 46.72 11.56 2.01
CA THR A 467 47.69 10.58 2.62
C THR A 467 47.45 10.38 4.12
N GLY A 468 47.37 9.20 4.72
CA GLY A 468 47.68 7.80 4.39
C GLY A 468 47.78 7.04 5.74
N GLY A 469 47.88 5.71 5.75
CA GLY A 469 48.37 4.98 6.92
C GLY A 469 47.60 3.71 7.30
N ARG A 470 48.25 2.57 7.06
CA ARG A 470 47.89 1.19 7.43
C ARG A 470 48.08 0.92 8.93
N GLY A 471 47.46 -0.14 9.43
CA GLY A 471 47.82 -0.78 10.70
C GLY A 471 47.07 -2.10 10.91
N ASP A 472 47.73 -3.20 10.55
CA ASP A 472 47.31 -4.60 10.75
C ASP A 472 47.70 -5.12 12.15
N HIS A 473 47.02 -6.20 12.55
CA HIS A 473 47.52 -7.37 13.34
C HIS A 473 47.52 -7.33 14.91
N PRO A 474 47.59 -8.51 15.61
CA PRO A 474 46.60 -9.61 15.67
C PRO A 474 46.48 -10.27 17.10
N ARG A 475 45.80 -11.44 17.17
CA ARG A 475 45.93 -12.58 18.13
C ARG A 475 44.90 -12.71 19.27
N GLY A 476 44.17 -13.84 19.25
CA GLY A 476 44.65 -15.05 19.94
C GLY A 476 43.73 -15.72 20.97
N LEU A 477 43.47 -17.02 20.74
CA LEU A 477 43.29 -18.13 21.71
C LEU A 477 42.01 -18.10 22.57
N GLY A 478 41.27 -19.18 22.83
CA GLY A 478 41.53 -20.61 22.77
C GLY A 478 40.79 -21.25 23.97
N GLY A 479 39.99 -22.29 23.77
CA GLY A 479 39.25 -22.92 24.87
C GLY A 479 38.46 -24.15 24.46
N ARG A 480 39.15 -25.29 24.39
CA ARG A 480 38.55 -26.65 24.32
C ARG A 480 38.01 -27.05 25.70
N ARG A 481 36.86 -27.72 25.76
CA ARG A 481 36.58 -28.78 26.75
C ARG A 481 35.86 -29.97 26.11
N HIS A 482 36.29 -31.14 26.57
CA HIS A 482 36.03 -32.49 26.10
C HIS A 482 34.75 -33.12 26.70
N LEU A 483 34.10 -34.00 25.90
CA LEU A 483 33.61 -35.38 26.17
C LEU A 483 32.65 -35.61 27.38
N VAL A 484 31.62 -36.48 27.41
CA VAL A 484 31.24 -37.74 26.71
C VAL A 484 29.77 -38.10 27.11
N PRO A 485 29.11 -39.12 26.51
CA PRO A 485 27.67 -39.13 26.19
C PRO A 485 26.81 -40.09 27.04
N LEU A 486 25.49 -39.95 26.90
CA LEU A 486 24.44 -40.93 27.19
C LEU A 486 23.44 -40.77 26.05
N GLY A 487 22.92 -41.76 25.33
CA GLY A 487 22.67 -43.17 25.57
C GLY A 487 21.41 -43.44 24.75
N GLY A 488 21.49 -44.32 23.75
CA GLY A 488 20.49 -44.44 22.68
C GLY A 488 19.16 -45.06 23.09
N LEU A 489 18.14 -44.81 22.28
CA LEU A 489 16.97 -45.68 22.09
C LEU A 489 16.52 -45.58 20.63
N THR A 490 16.57 -46.73 19.95
CA THR A 490 16.07 -46.99 18.59
C THR A 490 14.54 -47.23 18.58
N PRO A 491 13.90 -47.18 17.39
CA PRO A 491 12.47 -46.95 17.25
C PRO A 491 11.64 -48.24 17.21
N GLY A 492 10.46 -48.19 17.82
CA GLY A 492 9.42 -49.22 17.69
C GLY A 492 8.42 -48.86 16.59
N ARG A 493 8.20 -49.80 15.67
CA ARG A 493 7.12 -49.82 14.68
C ARG A 493 6.60 -51.28 14.60
N PRO A 494 5.48 -51.59 13.92
CA PRO A 494 4.10 -51.53 14.39
C PRO A 494 3.40 -52.92 14.36
N ALA A 495 2.17 -53.06 14.88
CA ALA A 495 1.24 -54.15 14.56
C ALA A 495 -0.21 -53.84 15.06
N PRO A 496 -1.26 -54.61 14.71
CA PRO A 496 -2.21 -54.25 13.64
C PRO A 496 -3.71 -54.36 14.06
N SER A 497 -4.62 -53.73 13.32
CA SER A 497 -5.88 -54.30 12.77
C SER A 497 -6.64 -53.24 11.98
#